data_AF-A0A956N267-F1
#
_entry.id   AF-A0A956N267-F1
#
_cell.length_a   1.000
_cell.length_b   1.000
_cell.length_c   1.000
_cell.angle_alpha   90.00
_cell.angle_beta   90.00
_cell.angle_gamma   90.00
#
_symmetry.space_group_name_H-M   'P 1'
#
loop_
_entity.id
_entity.type
_entity.pdbx_description
1 polymer ?
#
loop_
_entity_poly.entity_id
_entity_poly.type
_entity_poly.pdbx_seq_one_letter_code
_entity_poly.pdbx_strand_id
1 'polypeptide(L)'
;MYYDVNNTNFPYDISKEYSKYNIPVGASVPNKYKSNLDDNINLFSYQKFIEEYMNKNSPYRGLLLYYGLGSGKTLTSINVAEQSGKEVVVLLPKSLRVNFIEELIKYVPKYQRPKDYSSLDEKEKRRIDKTLVNTISKKYSFISSNASTSSQKIFELSDGTSGSSSKLSDEALDQFTRQINSLDNKFLIIDEVHNLLNNMINPDTKNGTIIYDLIMSAKNLRILFLSGSPIVNDPFEIALLYNMLRGYMYEKNSKKKYTVFPDYREFNELFVDYDTNSMKNIQLFKERIVGLTSFYGGVK
;
A
#
# COMPACT_ATOMS: atom_id res chain seq x y z
N MET A 1 -8.30 -13.43 18.47
CA MET A 1 -9.55 -13.86 17.77
C MET A 1 -9.75 -12.94 16.56
N TYR A 2 -10.43 -13.33 15.47
CA TYR A 2 -10.71 -12.41 14.34
C TYR A 2 -12.18 -12.01 14.34
N TYR A 3 -12.43 -10.74 14.04
CA TYR A 3 -13.76 -10.15 14.11
C TYR A 3 -14.29 -9.90 12.69
N ASP A 4 -15.57 -10.18 12.47
CA ASP A 4 -16.23 -9.84 11.21
C ASP A 4 -16.40 -8.32 11.13
N VAL A 5 -15.86 -7.70 10.09
CA VAL A 5 -15.97 -6.25 9.83
C VAL A 5 -17.42 -5.79 9.63
N ASN A 6 -18.35 -6.71 9.36
CA ASN A 6 -19.78 -6.42 9.24
C ASN A 6 -20.52 -6.49 10.59
N ASN A 7 -19.85 -6.90 11.67
CA ASN A 7 -20.44 -6.89 13.01
C ASN A 7 -20.43 -5.46 13.56
N THR A 8 -21.57 -4.99 14.07
CA THR A 8 -21.70 -3.67 14.69
C THR A 8 -20.75 -3.45 15.87
N ASN A 9 -20.35 -4.52 16.55
CA ASN A 9 -19.40 -4.48 17.66
C ASN A 9 -17.93 -4.47 17.23
N PHE A 10 -17.63 -4.61 15.93
CA PHE A 10 -16.26 -4.69 15.42
C PHE A 10 -15.32 -3.61 15.95
N PRO A 11 -15.69 -2.31 15.98
CA PRO A 11 -14.80 -1.28 16.51
C PRO A 11 -14.47 -1.48 18.00
N TYR A 12 -15.46 -1.88 18.79
CA TYR A 12 -15.30 -2.16 20.21
C TYR A 12 -14.40 -3.37 20.44
N ASP A 13 -14.64 -4.45 19.71
CA ASP A 13 -13.89 -5.70 19.81
C ASP A 13 -12.41 -5.52 19.45
N ILE A 14 -12.14 -4.78 18.36
CA ILE A 14 -10.76 -4.41 17.97
C ILE A 14 -10.11 -3.54 19.05
N SER A 15 -10.81 -2.52 19.54
CA SER A 15 -10.27 -1.63 20.59
C SER A 15 -9.93 -2.40 21.86
N LYS A 16 -10.75 -3.38 22.23
CA LYS A 16 -10.54 -4.22 23.41
C LYS A 16 -9.37 -5.18 23.21
N GLU A 17 -9.37 -5.95 22.11
CA GLU A 17 -8.33 -6.95 21.80
C GLU A 17 -6.93 -6.31 21.72
N TYR A 18 -6.84 -5.14 21.07
CA TYR A 18 -5.57 -4.47 20.79
C TYR A 18 -5.29 -3.29 21.73
N SER A 19 -6.00 -3.19 22.85
CA SER A 19 -5.88 -2.10 23.83
C SER A 19 -4.45 -1.84 24.30
N LYS A 20 -3.62 -2.89 24.38
CA LYS A 20 -2.18 -2.80 24.72
C LYS A 20 -1.36 -1.93 23.75
N TYR A 21 -1.84 -1.67 22.53
CA TYR A 21 -1.17 -0.86 21.51
C TYR A 21 -1.69 0.58 21.42
N ASN A 22 -2.70 0.93 22.22
CA ASN A 22 -3.23 2.28 22.26
C ASN A 22 -2.11 3.27 22.61
N ILE A 23 -2.04 4.35 21.84
CA ILE A 23 -1.13 5.46 22.11
C ILE A 23 -1.84 6.36 23.14
N PRO A 24 -1.30 6.49 24.37
CA PRO A 24 -1.93 7.33 25.39
C PRO A 24 -2.04 8.78 24.93
N VAL A 25 -3.14 9.44 25.28
CA VAL A 25 -3.30 10.88 25.03
C VAL A 25 -2.18 11.63 25.74
N GLY A 26 -1.42 12.44 24.98
CA GLY A 26 -0.27 13.21 25.51
C GLY A 26 1.06 12.47 25.53
N ALA A 27 1.14 11.21 25.08
CA ALA A 27 2.42 10.52 24.93
C ALA A 27 3.25 11.15 23.80
N SER A 28 4.50 11.53 24.11
CA SER A 28 5.44 12.10 23.13
C SER A 28 6.05 11.04 22.20
N VAL A 29 6.17 9.79 22.66
CA VAL A 29 6.71 8.67 21.88
C VAL A 29 5.87 7.42 22.13
N PRO A 30 5.38 6.73 21.08
CA PRO A 30 4.65 5.47 21.24
C PRO A 30 5.54 4.39 21.87
N ASN A 31 4.92 3.49 22.65
CA ASN A 31 5.59 2.31 23.20
C ASN A 31 6.23 1.46 22.10
N LYS A 32 7.29 0.73 22.44
CA LYS A 32 7.96 -0.19 21.51
C LYS A 32 7.77 -1.65 21.93
N TYR A 33 7.68 -2.53 20.92
CA TYR A 33 7.47 -3.97 21.06
C TYR A 33 8.43 -4.71 20.12
N LYS A 34 8.75 -5.96 20.43
CA LYS A 34 9.56 -6.81 19.54
C LYS A 34 8.78 -7.19 18.29
N SER A 35 9.44 -7.15 17.14
CA SER A 35 8.90 -7.71 15.88
C SER A 35 8.82 -9.23 15.98
N ASN A 36 7.83 -9.83 15.33
CA ASN A 36 7.78 -11.29 15.17
C ASN A 36 8.81 -11.81 14.15
N LEU A 37 9.42 -10.93 13.35
CA LEU A 37 10.43 -11.28 12.36
C LEU A 37 11.81 -11.49 12.98
N ASP A 38 12.17 -10.67 13.97
CA ASP A 38 13.43 -10.70 14.72
C ASP A 38 13.29 -9.89 16.02
N ASP A 39 13.66 -10.49 17.15
CA ASP A 39 13.63 -9.86 18.48
C ASP A 39 14.59 -8.66 18.62
N ASN A 40 15.54 -8.48 17.71
CA ASN A 40 16.40 -7.31 17.66
C ASN A 40 15.70 -6.07 17.08
N ILE A 41 14.55 -6.25 16.43
CA ILE A 41 13.78 -5.18 15.81
C ILE A 41 12.70 -4.70 16.78
N ASN A 42 12.72 -3.41 17.09
CA ASN A 42 11.72 -2.78 17.92
C ASN A 42 10.73 -1.98 17.05
N LEU A 43 9.47 -2.38 17.08
CA LEU A 43 8.35 -1.74 16.40
C LEU A 43 7.62 -0.80 17.37
N PHE A 44 7.22 0.38 16.91
CA PHE A 44 6.29 1.22 17.68
C PHE A 44 4.92 0.53 17.82
N SER A 45 4.14 0.93 18.82
CA SER A 45 2.85 0.30 19.16
C SER A 45 1.89 0.23 17.97
N TYR A 46 1.79 1.30 17.18
CA TYR A 46 0.98 1.33 15.97
C TYR A 46 1.50 0.37 14.89
N GLN A 47 2.82 0.22 14.74
CA GLN A 47 3.41 -0.73 13.78
C GLN A 47 3.18 -2.17 14.22
N LYS A 48 3.33 -2.45 15.53
CA LYS A 48 3.08 -3.77 16.11
C LYS A 48 1.60 -4.15 16.02
N PHE A 49 0.69 -3.19 16.21
CA PHE A 49 -0.73 -3.38 15.97
C PHE A 49 -0.98 -3.85 14.53
N ILE A 50 -0.36 -3.23 13.53
CA ILE A 50 -0.51 -3.66 12.13
C ILE A 50 0.04 -5.06 11.88
N GLU A 51 1.19 -5.40 12.47
CA GLU A 51 1.75 -6.75 12.40
C GLU A 51 0.76 -7.81 12.92
N GLU A 52 0.09 -7.56 14.05
CA GLU A 52 -0.91 -8.49 14.60
C GLU A 52 -2.24 -8.43 13.85
N TYR A 53 -2.74 -7.25 13.46
CA TYR A 53 -4.01 -7.09 12.75
C TYR A 53 -3.97 -7.72 11.35
N MET A 54 -2.90 -7.49 10.59
CA MET A 54 -2.71 -8.00 9.23
C MET A 54 -1.92 -9.31 9.17
N ASN A 55 -1.86 -10.08 10.26
CA ASN A 55 -1.16 -11.37 10.25
C ASN A 55 -1.76 -12.38 9.24
N LYS A 56 -0.99 -13.41 8.87
CA LYS A 56 -1.35 -14.39 7.82
C LYS A 56 -2.69 -15.12 8.01
N ASN A 57 -3.15 -15.24 9.25
CA ASN A 57 -4.39 -15.93 9.60
C ASN A 57 -5.59 -14.98 9.67
N SER A 58 -5.38 -13.66 9.59
CA SER A 58 -6.48 -12.70 9.66
C SER A 58 -7.29 -12.67 8.36
N PRO A 59 -8.62 -12.48 8.43
CA PRO A 59 -9.48 -12.47 7.25
C PRO A 59 -9.42 -11.15 6.48
N TYR A 60 -8.68 -10.15 6.98
CA TYR A 60 -8.67 -8.81 6.41
C TYR A 60 -7.87 -8.77 5.11
N ARG A 61 -8.53 -8.36 4.03
CA ARG A 61 -7.96 -8.24 2.68
C ARG A 61 -6.94 -7.11 2.61
N GLY A 62 -7.34 -5.90 2.97
CA GLY A 62 -6.54 -4.71 2.72
C GLY A 62 -6.63 -3.68 3.84
N LEU A 63 -5.58 -2.89 3.99
CA LEU A 63 -5.53 -1.77 4.92
C LEU A 63 -4.76 -0.58 4.34
N LEU A 64 -5.30 0.63 4.54
CA LEU A 64 -4.60 1.89 4.32
C LEU A 64 -3.79 2.25 5.57
N LEU A 65 -2.47 2.37 5.42
CA LEU A 65 -1.60 3.03 6.39
C LEU A 65 -1.52 4.52 6.05
N TYR A 66 -2.46 5.28 6.61
CA TYR A 66 -2.47 6.73 6.51
C TYR A 66 -1.53 7.33 7.55
N TYR A 67 -0.22 7.22 7.30
CA TYR A 67 0.80 7.68 8.24
C TYR A 67 1.63 8.84 7.69
N GLY A 68 2.01 9.75 8.60
CA GLY A 68 2.90 10.87 8.30
C GLY A 68 4.29 10.45 7.80
N LEU A 69 5.06 11.42 7.31
CA LEU A 69 6.46 11.20 6.91
C LEU A 69 7.30 10.76 8.12
N GLY A 70 8.30 9.90 7.89
CA GLY A 70 9.21 9.43 8.94
C GLY A 70 8.61 8.43 9.96
N SER A 71 7.32 8.08 9.86
CA SER A 71 6.63 7.14 10.75
C SER A 71 6.98 5.65 10.55
N GLY A 72 7.90 5.32 9.64
CA GLY A 72 8.28 3.93 9.37
C GLY A 72 7.20 3.10 8.68
N LYS A 73 6.47 3.70 7.71
CA LYS A 73 5.52 2.98 6.82
C LYS A 73 6.18 1.79 6.13
N THR A 74 7.37 2.00 5.56
CA THR A 74 8.15 0.97 4.85
C THR A 74 8.47 -0.21 5.75
N LEU A 75 9.11 0.03 6.89
CA LEU A 75 9.35 -0.98 7.92
C LEU A 75 8.06 -1.74 8.31
N THR A 76 6.96 -1.02 8.53
CA THR A 76 5.66 -1.65 8.87
C THR A 76 5.21 -2.61 7.77
N SER A 77 5.27 -2.16 6.51
CA SER A 77 4.90 -2.97 5.35
C SER A 77 5.78 -4.21 5.17
N ILE A 78 7.10 -4.07 5.39
CA ILE A 78 8.06 -5.18 5.31
C ILE A 78 7.76 -6.24 6.37
N ASN A 79 7.53 -5.84 7.62
CA ASN A 79 7.25 -6.76 8.72
C ASN A 79 6.02 -7.63 8.43
N VAL A 80 4.92 -7.01 7.97
CA VAL A 80 3.68 -7.72 7.63
C VAL A 80 3.87 -8.62 6.41
N ALA A 81 4.48 -8.09 5.35
CA ALA A 81 4.66 -8.83 4.09
C ALA A 81 5.57 -10.04 4.27
N GLU A 82 6.64 -9.93 5.08
CA GLU A 82 7.55 -11.05 5.32
C GLU A 82 6.85 -12.22 5.99
N GLN A 83 5.95 -11.94 6.94
CA GLN A 83 5.19 -12.94 7.68
C GLN A 83 3.97 -13.49 6.93
N SER A 84 3.57 -12.85 5.82
CA SER A 84 2.40 -13.26 5.05
C SER A 84 2.57 -14.63 4.36
N GLY A 85 3.81 -15.07 4.14
CA GLY A 85 4.12 -16.29 3.37
C GLY A 85 3.81 -16.18 1.87
N LYS A 86 3.45 -15.00 1.37
CA LYS A 86 3.09 -14.76 -0.04
C LYS A 86 4.26 -14.15 -0.81
N GLU A 87 4.23 -14.31 -2.13
CA GLU A 87 5.00 -13.44 -3.03
C GLU A 87 4.53 -12.00 -2.86
N VAL A 88 5.49 -11.08 -2.85
CA VAL A 88 5.24 -9.67 -2.59
C VAL A 88 5.42 -8.87 -3.87
N VAL A 89 4.43 -8.06 -4.21
CA VAL A 89 4.49 -7.08 -5.29
C VAL A 89 4.54 -5.72 -4.64
N VAL A 90 5.51 -4.90 -5.02
CA VAL A 90 5.67 -3.53 -4.50
C VAL A 90 5.59 -2.57 -5.67
N LEU A 91 4.54 -1.76 -5.70
CA LEU A 91 4.40 -0.62 -6.60
C LEU A 91 4.88 0.62 -5.86
N LEU A 92 5.94 1.26 -6.36
CA LEU A 92 6.54 2.44 -5.73
C LEU A 92 7.27 3.31 -6.75
N PRO A 93 7.49 4.61 -6.49
CA PRO A 93 8.37 5.44 -7.31
C PRO A 93 9.77 4.84 -7.48
N LYS A 94 10.36 4.96 -8.68
CA LYS A 94 11.70 4.42 -8.99
C LYS A 94 12.77 4.85 -7.98
N SER A 95 12.70 6.09 -7.51
CA SER A 95 13.62 6.67 -6.52
C SER A 95 13.56 5.98 -5.15
N LEU A 96 12.42 5.39 -4.77
CA LEU A 96 12.24 4.75 -3.47
C LEU A 96 12.66 3.26 -3.46
N ARG A 97 12.88 2.66 -4.63
CA ARG A 97 13.25 1.23 -4.75
C ARG A 97 14.53 0.88 -4.00
N VAL A 98 15.58 1.70 -4.14
CA VAL A 98 16.86 1.45 -3.48
C VAL A 98 16.68 1.48 -1.96
N ASN A 99 15.98 2.49 -1.44
CA ASN A 99 15.70 2.61 -0.01
C ASN A 99 14.88 1.43 0.52
N PHE A 100 13.87 0.95 -0.22
CA PHE A 100 13.09 -0.21 0.17
C PHE A 100 13.96 -1.49 0.26
N ILE A 101 14.84 -1.70 -0.71
CA ILE A 101 15.78 -2.85 -0.71
C ILE A 101 16.75 -2.75 0.47
N GLU A 102 17.28 -1.56 0.74
CA GLU A 102 18.16 -1.34 1.90
C GLU A 102 17.43 -1.58 3.23
N GLU A 103 16.16 -1.21 3.35
CA GLU A 103 15.35 -1.57 4.52
C GLU A 103 15.14 -3.08 4.65
N LEU A 104 14.92 -3.80 3.55
CA LEU A 104 14.86 -5.26 3.57
C LEU A 104 16.18 -5.87 4.05
N ILE A 105 17.31 -5.39 3.54
CA ILE A 105 18.65 -5.85 3.94
C ILE A 105 18.90 -5.55 5.43
N LYS A 106 18.44 -4.38 5.91
CA LYS A 106 18.63 -3.97 7.30
C LYS A 106 17.79 -4.80 8.28
N TYR A 107 16.51 -5.01 7.97
CA TYR A 107 15.52 -5.50 8.94
C TYR A 107 15.10 -6.95 8.72
N VAL A 108 15.48 -7.62 7.64
CA VAL A 108 15.10 -9.03 7.44
C VAL A 108 16.33 -9.91 7.66
N PRO A 109 16.36 -10.79 8.68
CA PRO A 109 17.58 -11.52 9.07
C PRO A 109 18.28 -12.27 7.92
N LYS A 110 17.50 -12.94 7.06
CA LYS A 110 18.01 -13.69 5.89
C LYS A 110 18.56 -12.80 4.76
N TYR A 111 18.35 -11.48 4.80
CA TYR A 111 18.86 -10.53 3.81
C TYR A 111 19.98 -9.65 4.38
N GLN A 112 20.36 -9.83 5.64
CA GLN A 112 21.39 -9.02 6.28
C GLN A 112 22.77 -9.30 5.67
N ARG A 113 23.51 -8.21 5.45
CA ARG A 113 24.93 -8.27 5.12
C ARG A 113 25.70 -8.88 6.30
N PRO A 114 26.82 -9.57 6.05
CA PRO A 114 27.64 -10.13 7.11
C PRO A 114 28.24 -9.02 7.99
N LYS A 115 28.61 -9.36 9.23
CA LYS A 115 29.07 -8.36 10.22
C LYS A 115 30.35 -7.62 9.81
N ASP A 116 31.20 -8.26 9.03
CA ASP A 116 32.47 -7.75 8.50
C ASP A 116 32.32 -7.03 7.15
N TYR A 117 31.09 -6.84 6.64
CA TYR A 117 30.83 -6.25 5.33
C TYR A 117 31.55 -4.90 5.09
N SER A 118 31.64 -4.05 6.12
CA SER A 118 32.29 -2.75 6.02
C SER A 118 33.80 -2.83 5.75
N SER A 119 34.46 -3.89 6.19
CA SER A 119 35.90 -4.11 6.01
C SER A 119 36.28 -4.85 4.72
N LEU A 120 35.31 -5.37 3.97
CA LEU A 120 35.56 -6.08 2.71
C LEU A 120 35.98 -5.13 1.59
N ASP A 121 36.61 -5.69 0.56
CA ASP A 121 36.90 -4.93 -0.66
C ASP A 121 35.64 -4.66 -1.50
N GLU A 122 35.72 -3.70 -2.42
CA GLU A 122 34.57 -3.30 -3.24
C GLU A 122 34.06 -4.40 -4.19
N LYS A 123 34.92 -5.33 -4.59
CA LYS A 123 34.54 -6.45 -5.47
C LYS A 123 33.72 -7.48 -4.69
N GLU A 124 34.12 -7.78 -3.46
CA GLU A 124 33.41 -8.67 -2.56
C GLU A 124 32.06 -8.09 -2.14
N LYS A 125 32.02 -6.80 -1.76
CA LYS A 125 30.76 -6.09 -1.46
C LYS A 125 29.77 -6.18 -2.61
N ARG A 126 30.20 -5.88 -3.84
CA ARG A 126 29.36 -6.01 -5.05
C ARG A 126 28.85 -7.43 -5.26
N ARG A 127 29.66 -8.45 -4.97
CA ARG A 127 29.25 -9.86 -5.09
C ARG A 127 28.17 -10.21 -4.06
N ILE A 128 28.33 -9.77 -2.82
CA ILE A 128 27.36 -9.97 -1.73
C ILE A 128 26.04 -9.27 -2.07
N ASP A 129 26.08 -7.98 -2.39
CA ASP A 129 24.89 -7.19 -2.72
C ASP A 129 24.13 -7.77 -3.91
N LYS A 130 24.83 -8.20 -4.97
CA LYS A 130 24.20 -8.89 -6.10
C LYS A 130 23.48 -10.16 -5.67
N THR A 131 24.07 -10.93 -4.76
CA THR A 131 23.47 -12.17 -4.22
C THR A 131 22.25 -11.89 -3.36
N LEU A 132 22.30 -10.85 -2.52
CA LEU A 132 21.17 -10.41 -1.70
C LEU A 132 20.01 -9.93 -2.56
N VAL A 133 20.27 -9.06 -3.55
CA VAL A 133 19.25 -8.57 -4.49
C VAL A 133 18.62 -9.73 -5.25
N ASN A 134 19.41 -10.70 -5.72
CA ASN A 134 18.87 -11.89 -6.38
C ASN A 134 17.98 -12.72 -5.46
N THR A 135 18.35 -12.83 -4.18
CA THR A 135 17.57 -13.57 -3.18
C THR A 135 16.25 -12.86 -2.85
N ILE A 136 16.29 -11.54 -2.66
CA ILE A 136 15.11 -10.70 -2.47
C ILE A 136 14.17 -10.83 -3.66
N SER A 137 14.70 -10.82 -4.88
CA SER A 137 13.92 -10.86 -6.13
C SER A 137 13.16 -12.18 -6.33
N LYS A 138 13.49 -13.25 -5.58
CA LYS A 138 12.69 -14.49 -5.58
C LYS A 138 11.34 -14.34 -4.89
N LYS A 139 11.22 -13.37 -3.98
CA LYS A 139 9.98 -13.10 -3.23
C LYS A 139 9.36 -11.75 -3.57
N TYR A 140 10.17 -10.74 -3.87
CA TYR A 140 9.74 -9.37 -4.13
C TYR A 140 9.83 -9.01 -5.62
N SER A 141 8.69 -8.62 -6.19
CA SER A 141 8.59 -8.01 -7.52
C SER A 141 8.40 -6.50 -7.37
N PHE A 142 9.41 -5.72 -7.73
CA PHE A 142 9.36 -4.26 -7.65
C PHE A 142 8.97 -3.64 -8.99
N ILE A 143 7.91 -2.84 -8.96
CA ILE A 143 7.37 -2.18 -10.14
C ILE A 143 7.39 -0.67 -9.89
N SER A 144 8.00 0.05 -10.83
CA SER A 144 8.15 1.49 -10.72
C SER A 144 6.84 2.17 -11.14
N SER A 145 6.26 3.00 -10.28
CA SER A 145 5.08 3.82 -10.63
C SER A 145 5.41 4.97 -11.59
N ASN A 146 6.68 5.41 -11.61
CA ASN A 146 7.16 6.58 -12.35
C ASN A 146 8.34 6.20 -13.25
N ALA A 147 8.24 5.10 -14.01
CA ALA A 147 9.33 4.71 -14.91
C ALA A 147 9.46 5.75 -16.03
N SER A 148 10.17 6.84 -15.75
CA SER A 148 10.62 7.78 -16.76
C SER A 148 11.79 7.15 -17.50
N THR A 149 11.65 7.22 -18.81
CA THR A 149 12.55 6.71 -19.81
C THR A 149 13.83 7.53 -19.81
N SER A 150 14.76 7.18 -18.92
CA SER A 150 16.15 7.65 -19.04
C SER A 150 16.81 7.19 -20.36
N SER A 151 16.08 6.49 -21.23
CA SER A 151 16.44 6.10 -22.60
C SER A 151 15.73 6.91 -23.71
N GLN A 152 14.75 7.78 -23.43
CA GLN A 152 14.06 8.61 -24.47
C GLN A 152 14.62 10.03 -24.54
N LYS A 153 15.39 10.50 -23.56
CA LYS A 153 16.02 11.83 -23.59
C LYS A 153 17.13 12.01 -24.63
N ILE A 154 17.48 10.97 -25.39
CA ILE A 154 18.39 11.07 -26.55
C ILE A 154 17.61 11.32 -27.86
N PHE A 155 16.29 11.12 -27.89
CA PHE A 155 15.48 11.23 -29.12
C PHE A 155 14.57 12.47 -29.18
N GLU A 156 14.40 13.21 -28.09
CA GLU A 156 13.57 14.43 -28.04
C GLU A 156 14.35 15.75 -28.27
N LEU A 157 15.66 15.67 -28.53
CA LEU A 157 16.47 16.85 -28.86
C LEU A 157 16.27 17.35 -30.30
N SER A 158 15.33 16.80 -31.08
CA SER A 158 15.23 17.10 -32.52
C SER A 158 13.92 17.68 -33.04
N ASP A 159 12.88 17.96 -32.24
CA ASP A 159 11.78 18.78 -32.78
C ASP A 159 10.98 19.51 -31.70
N GLY A 160 10.90 20.82 -31.85
CA GLY A 160 10.12 21.70 -31.00
C GLY A 160 8.65 21.71 -31.42
N THR A 161 7.75 21.51 -30.47
CA THR A 161 6.44 22.17 -30.40
C THR A 161 5.75 21.84 -29.08
N SER A 162 5.00 22.82 -28.61
CA SER A 162 4.42 22.95 -27.28
C SER A 162 3.33 21.93 -26.93
N GLY A 163 3.33 21.49 -25.66
CA GLY A 163 2.15 21.02 -24.93
C GLY A 163 1.96 19.50 -24.85
N SER A 164 2.03 18.94 -23.63
CA SER A 164 1.13 17.88 -23.09
C SER A 164 1.71 17.27 -21.82
N SER A 165 1.07 17.56 -20.69
CA SER A 165 1.20 16.80 -19.44
C SER A 165 0.71 15.36 -19.63
N SER A 166 1.36 14.41 -18.94
CA SER A 166 0.99 12.99 -18.76
C SER A 166 1.23 12.01 -19.93
N LYS A 167 2.50 11.69 -20.23
CA LYS A 167 2.89 10.46 -20.95
C LYS A 167 3.74 9.47 -20.12
N LEU A 168 3.96 9.77 -18.83
CA LEU A 168 4.93 9.06 -17.98
C LEU A 168 4.31 7.98 -17.08
N SER A 169 2.98 7.84 -17.07
CA SER A 169 2.24 6.84 -16.28
C SER A 169 1.93 5.56 -17.07
N ASP A 170 1.73 5.65 -18.39
CA ASP A 170 1.28 4.51 -19.20
C ASP A 170 2.33 3.41 -19.37
N GLU A 171 3.60 3.75 -19.57
CA GLU A 171 4.68 2.77 -19.74
C GLU A 171 4.98 2.00 -18.43
N ALA A 172 4.88 2.67 -17.29
CA ALA A 172 5.02 2.08 -15.95
C ALA A 172 3.90 1.07 -15.64
N LEU A 173 2.66 1.45 -15.97
CA LEU A 173 1.49 0.60 -15.79
C LEU A 173 1.45 -0.56 -16.81
N ASP A 174 1.92 -0.33 -18.04
CA ASP A 174 2.10 -1.38 -19.03
C ASP A 174 3.20 -2.37 -18.58
N GLN A 175 4.32 -1.88 -18.04
CA GLN A 175 5.32 -2.74 -17.41
C GLN A 175 4.72 -3.54 -16.24
N PHE A 176 3.89 -2.91 -15.39
CA PHE A 176 3.18 -3.60 -14.31
C PHE A 176 2.31 -4.73 -14.86
N THR A 177 1.48 -4.42 -15.86
CA THR A 177 0.52 -5.35 -16.45
C THR A 177 1.22 -6.50 -17.18
N ARG A 178 2.29 -6.22 -17.93
CA ARG A 178 3.10 -7.25 -18.60
C ARG A 178 3.86 -8.14 -17.62
N GLN A 179 4.32 -7.59 -16.50
CA GLN A 179 5.04 -8.36 -15.48
C GLN A 179 4.08 -9.17 -14.59
N ILE A 180 2.83 -8.72 -14.45
CA ILE A 180 1.84 -9.32 -13.54
C ILE A 180 0.57 -9.64 -14.30
N ASN A 181 0.48 -10.88 -14.76
CA ASN A 181 -0.74 -11.44 -15.35
C ASN A 181 -1.85 -11.70 -14.31
N SER A 182 -1.52 -11.79 -13.02
CA SER A 182 -2.48 -11.97 -11.93
C SER A 182 -1.90 -11.57 -10.57
N LEU A 183 -2.76 -11.02 -9.71
CA LEU A 183 -2.47 -10.72 -8.30
C LEU A 183 -3.00 -11.81 -7.35
N ASP A 184 -3.49 -12.93 -7.88
CA ASP A 184 -3.97 -14.04 -7.04
C ASP A 184 -2.87 -14.57 -6.13
N ASN A 185 -3.24 -14.82 -4.88
CA ASN A 185 -2.36 -15.33 -3.82
C ASN A 185 -1.16 -14.43 -3.47
N LYS A 186 -1.09 -13.19 -3.97
CA LYS A 186 0.02 -12.26 -3.70
C LYS A 186 -0.25 -11.35 -2.49
N PHE A 187 0.80 -10.71 -2.00
CA PHE A 187 0.75 -9.56 -1.11
C PHE A 187 1.16 -8.32 -1.89
N LEU A 188 0.26 -7.34 -2.01
CA LEU A 188 0.50 -6.10 -2.73
C LEU A 188 0.77 -4.96 -1.76
N ILE A 189 1.89 -4.28 -1.97
CA ILE A 189 2.22 -3.01 -1.33
C ILE A 189 2.17 -1.94 -2.41
N ILE A 190 1.43 -0.86 -2.16
CA ILE A 190 1.48 0.34 -3.00
C ILE A 190 1.95 1.49 -2.13
N ASP A 191 3.15 1.97 -2.41
CA ASP A 191 3.71 3.17 -1.78
C ASP A 191 3.29 4.41 -2.57
N GLU A 192 2.90 5.45 -1.85
CA GLU A 192 2.26 6.66 -2.37
C GLU A 192 1.09 6.38 -3.32
N VAL A 193 0.07 5.69 -2.78
CA VAL A 193 -1.12 5.23 -3.53
C VAL A 193 -1.85 6.34 -4.29
N HIS A 194 -1.77 7.59 -3.84
CA HIS A 194 -2.38 8.72 -4.56
C HIS A 194 -1.89 8.84 -6.01
N ASN A 195 -0.62 8.47 -6.29
CA ASN A 195 -0.08 8.51 -7.65
C ASN A 195 -0.81 7.53 -8.58
N LEU A 196 -1.25 6.38 -8.04
CA LEU A 196 -2.04 5.41 -8.80
C LEU A 196 -3.47 5.89 -9.00
N LEU A 197 -4.11 6.43 -7.95
CA LEU A 197 -5.50 6.86 -7.98
C LEU A 197 -5.74 8.00 -8.96
N ASN A 198 -4.82 8.98 -9.00
CA ASN A 198 -4.87 10.08 -9.97
C ASN A 198 -4.94 9.58 -11.42
N ASN A 199 -4.23 8.49 -11.73
CA ASN A 199 -4.29 7.89 -13.08
C ASN A 199 -5.62 7.17 -13.32
N MET A 200 -6.18 6.47 -12.31
CA MET A 200 -7.43 5.70 -12.47
C MET A 200 -8.67 6.54 -12.76
N ILE A 201 -8.70 7.80 -12.31
CA ILE A 201 -9.85 8.68 -12.53
C ILE A 201 -9.85 9.27 -13.93
N ASN A 202 -8.69 9.37 -14.58
CA ASN A 202 -8.60 9.94 -15.91
C ASN A 202 -9.17 8.96 -16.96
N PRO A 203 -10.35 9.25 -17.56
CA PRO A 203 -11.05 8.33 -18.45
C PRO A 203 -10.27 8.03 -19.74
N ASP A 204 -9.30 8.88 -20.10
CA ASP A 204 -8.44 8.69 -21.29
C ASP A 204 -7.34 7.63 -21.05
N THR A 205 -7.12 7.20 -19.80
CA THR A 205 -6.10 6.22 -19.46
C THR A 205 -6.69 4.81 -19.40
N LYS A 206 -6.42 3.98 -20.42
CA LYS A 206 -6.85 2.57 -20.42
C LYS A 206 -6.18 1.75 -19.31
N ASN A 207 -5.04 2.21 -18.81
CA ASN A 207 -4.16 1.46 -17.91
C ASN A 207 -4.58 1.53 -16.43
N GLY A 208 -5.21 2.63 -15.98
CA GLY A 208 -5.72 2.74 -14.61
C GLY A 208 -6.80 1.71 -14.31
N THR A 209 -7.74 1.55 -15.25
CA THR A 209 -8.81 0.54 -15.19
C THR A 209 -8.26 -0.88 -15.09
N ILE A 210 -7.17 -1.20 -15.82
CA ILE A 210 -6.56 -2.54 -15.79
C ILE A 210 -6.03 -2.89 -14.40
N ILE A 211 -5.30 -1.98 -13.73
CA ILE A 211 -4.79 -2.26 -12.37
C ILE A 211 -5.93 -2.42 -11.40
N TYR A 212 -6.95 -1.55 -11.49
CA TYR A 212 -8.14 -1.66 -10.67
C TYR A 212 -8.79 -3.03 -10.85
N ASP A 213 -8.98 -3.49 -12.08
CA ASP A 213 -9.57 -4.79 -12.40
C ASP A 213 -8.70 -5.97 -11.93
N LEU A 214 -7.37 -5.90 -12.08
CA LEU A 214 -6.44 -6.91 -11.56
C LEU A 214 -6.55 -7.03 -10.03
N ILE A 215 -6.63 -5.90 -9.33
CA ILE A 215 -6.78 -5.88 -7.88
C ILE A 215 -8.16 -6.43 -7.51
N MET A 216 -9.24 -5.95 -8.13
CA MET A 216 -10.61 -6.32 -7.77
C MET A 216 -10.95 -7.79 -8.08
N SER A 217 -10.36 -8.36 -9.13
CA SER A 217 -10.58 -9.76 -9.52
C SER A 217 -9.80 -10.79 -8.67
N ALA A 218 -8.77 -10.36 -7.93
CA ALA A 218 -7.89 -11.28 -7.21
C ALA A 218 -8.55 -11.91 -5.95
N LYS A 219 -8.58 -13.23 -5.88
CA LYS A 219 -9.34 -14.03 -4.90
C LYS A 219 -8.67 -14.20 -3.53
N ASN A 220 -7.34 -14.12 -3.46
CA ASN A 220 -6.57 -14.28 -2.23
C ASN A 220 -5.42 -13.25 -2.15
N LEU A 221 -5.76 -12.01 -2.47
CA LEU A 221 -4.85 -10.87 -2.42
C LEU A 221 -4.87 -10.27 -1.01
N ARG A 222 -3.69 -9.98 -0.46
CA ARG A 222 -3.54 -9.11 0.72
C ARG A 222 -2.92 -7.79 0.31
N ILE A 223 -3.37 -6.67 0.90
CA ILE A 223 -3.01 -5.33 0.43
C ILE A 223 -2.58 -4.44 1.59
N LEU A 224 -1.48 -3.69 1.39
CA LEU A 224 -1.17 -2.50 2.16
C LEU A 224 -1.00 -1.30 1.22
N PHE A 225 -1.84 -0.29 1.39
CA PHE A 225 -1.64 1.01 0.77
C PHE A 225 -0.93 1.93 1.76
N LEU A 226 0.12 2.61 1.31
CA LEU A 226 0.91 3.51 2.13
C LEU A 226 0.76 4.92 1.56
N SER A 227 0.35 5.89 2.39
CA SER A 227 0.44 7.30 2.01
C SER A 227 0.33 8.23 3.22
N GLY A 228 0.99 9.38 3.13
CA GLY A 228 0.74 10.53 4.02
C GLY A 228 -0.34 11.49 3.51
N SER A 229 -0.86 11.27 2.30
CA SER A 229 -1.85 12.11 1.63
C SER A 229 -2.64 11.26 0.63
N PRO A 230 -3.60 10.45 1.11
CA PRO A 230 -4.31 9.47 0.26
C PRO A 230 -5.30 10.09 -0.73
N ILE A 231 -5.65 11.37 -0.58
CA ILE A 231 -6.56 12.13 -1.46
C ILE A 231 -5.81 13.39 -1.90
N VAL A 232 -5.81 13.68 -3.21
CA VAL A 232 -5.11 14.84 -3.76
C VAL A 232 -6.02 15.70 -4.63
N ASN A 233 -6.68 15.14 -5.65
CA ASN A 233 -7.35 15.95 -6.67
C ASN A 233 -8.87 15.79 -6.69
N ASP A 234 -9.38 14.56 -6.56
CA ASP A 234 -10.82 14.27 -6.64
C ASP A 234 -11.30 13.46 -5.43
N PRO A 235 -12.42 13.84 -4.78
CA PRO A 235 -13.00 13.06 -3.69
C PRO A 235 -13.23 11.58 -4.02
N PHE A 236 -13.53 11.24 -5.27
CA PHE A 236 -13.76 9.87 -5.73
C PHE A 236 -12.50 8.99 -5.68
N GLU A 237 -11.29 9.55 -5.56
CA GLU A 237 -10.05 8.78 -5.33
C GLU A 237 -10.21 7.85 -4.12
N ILE A 238 -10.89 8.34 -3.08
CA ILE A 238 -11.12 7.58 -1.85
C ILE A 238 -12.07 6.40 -2.07
N ALA A 239 -13.03 6.53 -2.99
CA ALA A 239 -13.97 5.47 -3.33
C ALA A 239 -13.22 4.30 -4.00
N LEU A 240 -12.38 4.60 -4.99
CA LEU A 240 -11.53 3.62 -5.66
C LEU A 240 -10.57 2.93 -4.68
N LEU A 241 -9.92 3.72 -3.81
CA LEU A 241 -9.02 3.23 -2.77
C LEU A 241 -9.72 2.17 -1.90
N TYR A 242 -10.86 2.51 -1.29
CA TYR A 242 -11.56 1.61 -0.38
C TYR A 242 -12.23 0.43 -1.10
N ASN A 243 -12.67 0.62 -2.35
CA ASN A 243 -13.14 -0.48 -3.19
C ASN A 243 -12.04 -1.53 -3.37
N MET A 244 -10.80 -1.12 -3.68
CA MET A 244 -9.67 -2.03 -3.82
C MET A 244 -9.30 -2.75 -2.52
N LEU A 245 -9.25 -2.02 -1.39
CA LEU A 245 -8.94 -2.60 -0.08
C LEU A 245 -9.97 -3.61 0.39
N ARG A 246 -11.26 -3.36 0.10
CA ARG A 246 -12.36 -4.25 0.47
C ARG A 246 -12.53 -5.41 -0.50
N GLY A 247 -12.32 -5.18 -1.79
CA GLY A 247 -12.67 -6.11 -2.87
C GLY A 247 -14.18 -6.19 -3.09
N TYR A 248 -14.60 -7.13 -3.95
CA TYR A 248 -16.02 -7.37 -4.18
C TYR A 248 -16.71 -7.99 -2.95
N MET A 249 -17.87 -7.44 -2.63
CA MET A 249 -18.84 -8.00 -1.69
C MET A 249 -19.98 -8.67 -2.47
N TYR A 250 -20.68 -9.60 -1.83
CA TYR A 250 -21.74 -10.37 -2.46
C TYR A 250 -23.04 -10.22 -1.69
N GLU A 251 -24.13 -9.97 -2.41
CA GLU A 251 -25.46 -9.94 -1.82
C GLU A 251 -25.79 -11.31 -1.23
N LYS A 252 -26.47 -11.31 -0.07
CA LYS A 252 -26.83 -12.56 0.61
C LYS A 252 -27.71 -13.41 -0.32
N ASN A 253 -27.33 -14.67 -0.50
CA ASN A 253 -28.00 -15.62 -1.40
C ASN A 253 -28.01 -15.23 -2.89
N SER A 254 -27.09 -14.37 -3.35
CA SER A 254 -27.00 -13.93 -4.73
C SER A 254 -25.57 -14.00 -5.25
N LYS A 255 -25.41 -14.22 -6.57
CA LYS A 255 -24.10 -14.08 -7.25
C LYS A 255 -23.78 -12.63 -7.61
N LYS A 256 -24.69 -11.69 -7.33
CA LYS A 256 -24.50 -10.27 -7.61
C LYS A 256 -23.42 -9.71 -6.69
N LYS A 257 -22.34 -9.25 -7.34
CA LYS A 257 -21.22 -8.58 -6.67
C LYS A 257 -21.45 -7.07 -6.65
N TYR A 258 -20.98 -6.41 -5.60
CA TYR A 258 -20.99 -4.96 -5.45
C TYR A 258 -19.73 -4.49 -4.72
N THR A 259 -19.49 -3.18 -4.73
CA THR A 259 -18.34 -2.52 -4.10
C THR A 259 -18.78 -1.69 -2.89
N VAL A 260 -17.83 -1.28 -2.05
CA VAL A 260 -18.16 -0.51 -0.83
C VAL A 260 -18.67 0.90 -1.16
N PHE A 261 -18.15 1.49 -2.23
CA PHE A 261 -18.64 2.72 -2.82
C PHE A 261 -19.12 2.50 -4.26
N PRO A 262 -20.15 3.25 -4.70
CA PRO A 262 -20.72 3.12 -6.03
C PRO A 262 -19.82 3.79 -7.08
N ASP A 263 -20.34 3.96 -8.30
CA ASP A 263 -19.65 4.68 -9.37
C ASP A 263 -19.50 6.19 -9.08
N TYR A 264 -18.78 6.89 -9.95
CA TYR A 264 -18.41 8.30 -9.80
C TYR A 264 -19.63 9.21 -9.58
N ARG A 265 -20.70 9.01 -10.34
CA ARG A 265 -21.87 9.89 -10.28
C ARG A 265 -22.60 9.70 -8.96
N GLU A 266 -22.95 8.46 -8.65
CA GLU A 266 -23.69 8.14 -7.42
C GLU A 266 -22.87 8.47 -6.17
N PHE A 267 -21.54 8.28 -6.19
CA PHE A 267 -20.68 8.65 -5.08
C PHE A 267 -20.73 10.14 -4.79
N ASN A 268 -20.57 10.98 -5.82
CA ASN A 268 -20.59 12.43 -5.65
C ASN A 268 -21.97 12.93 -5.21
N GLU A 269 -23.04 12.35 -5.77
CA GLU A 269 -24.41 12.63 -5.31
C GLU A 269 -24.61 12.28 -3.83
N LEU A 270 -24.03 11.19 -3.33
CA LEU A 270 -24.22 10.74 -1.95
C LEU A 270 -23.29 11.43 -0.94
N PHE A 271 -22.04 11.75 -1.31
CA PHE A 271 -20.99 12.08 -0.33
C PHE A 271 -20.35 13.46 -0.51
N VAL A 272 -20.56 14.14 -1.64
CA VAL A 272 -19.88 15.42 -1.92
C VAL A 272 -20.88 16.55 -2.10
N ASP A 273 -20.69 17.63 -1.36
CA ASP A 273 -21.40 18.89 -1.53
C ASP A 273 -20.45 19.91 -2.17
N TYR A 274 -20.62 20.17 -3.47
CA TYR A 274 -19.77 21.08 -4.24
C TYR A 274 -20.07 22.55 -3.98
N ASP A 275 -21.27 22.88 -3.48
CA ASP A 275 -21.64 24.27 -3.16
C ASP A 275 -20.92 24.74 -1.89
N THR A 276 -20.79 23.84 -0.91
CA THR A 276 -20.18 24.13 0.40
C THR A 276 -18.77 23.58 0.55
N ASN A 277 -18.26 22.83 -0.43
CA ASN A 277 -17.00 22.06 -0.34
C ASN A 277 -16.94 21.18 0.92
N SER A 278 -18.04 20.48 1.22
CA SER A 278 -18.17 19.65 2.42
C SER A 278 -18.60 18.22 2.10
N MET A 279 -18.51 17.32 3.10
CA MET A 279 -18.96 15.94 2.96
C MET A 279 -20.42 15.77 3.39
N LYS A 280 -21.19 15.07 2.57
CA LYS A 280 -22.54 14.58 2.89
C LYS A 280 -22.44 13.16 3.47
N ASN A 281 -23.48 12.74 4.20
CA ASN A 281 -23.63 11.35 4.69
C ASN A 281 -22.38 10.79 5.41
N ILE A 282 -21.71 11.62 6.22
CA ILE A 282 -20.43 11.30 6.90
C ILE A 282 -20.51 10.00 7.70
N GLN A 283 -21.64 9.75 8.36
CA GLN A 283 -21.83 8.53 9.16
C GLN A 283 -21.83 7.27 8.30
N LEU A 284 -22.58 7.28 7.19
CA LEU A 284 -22.59 6.17 6.22
C LEU A 284 -21.19 5.95 5.61
N PHE A 285 -20.47 7.02 5.31
CA PHE A 285 -19.09 6.93 4.83
C PHE A 285 -18.18 6.23 5.86
N LYS A 286 -18.25 6.65 7.13
CA LYS A 286 -17.48 6.05 8.22
C LYS A 286 -17.78 4.56 8.38
N GLU A 287 -19.06 4.18 8.39
CA GLU A 287 -19.51 2.78 8.49
C GLU A 287 -18.96 1.91 7.36
N ARG A 288 -18.91 2.45 6.14
CA ARG A 288 -18.37 1.76 4.96
C ARG A 288 -16.88 1.47 5.06
N ILE A 289 -16.10 2.34 5.71
CA ILE A 289 -14.63 2.24 5.75
C ILE A 289 -14.07 1.63 7.04
N VAL A 290 -14.95 1.17 7.95
CA VAL A 290 -14.53 0.56 9.23
C VAL A 290 -13.55 -0.60 8.97
N GLY A 291 -12.43 -0.60 9.70
CA GLY A 291 -11.40 -1.64 9.61
C GLY A 291 -10.49 -1.55 8.39
N LEU A 292 -10.67 -0.55 7.52
CA LEU A 292 -9.86 -0.38 6.30
C LEU A 292 -8.76 0.68 6.42
N THR A 293 -8.68 1.41 7.54
CA THR A 293 -7.68 2.47 7.73
C THR A 293 -7.03 2.39 9.10
N SER A 294 -5.70 2.49 9.11
CA SER A 294 -4.90 2.81 10.29
C SER A 294 -4.28 4.19 10.08
N PHE A 295 -4.41 5.05 11.09
CA PHE A 295 -3.91 6.42 11.05
C PHE A 295 -2.83 6.65 12.10
N TYR A 296 -1.76 7.34 11.71
CA TYR A 296 -0.73 7.83 12.63
C TYR A 296 -0.08 9.10 12.06
N GLY A 297 -0.41 10.25 12.64
CA GLY A 297 0.05 11.57 12.16
C GLY A 297 1.54 11.87 12.36
N GLY A 298 2.27 11.03 13.11
CA GLY A 298 3.63 11.33 13.57
C GLY A 298 3.65 12.06 14.92
N VAL A 299 4.86 12.29 15.44
CA VAL A 299 5.07 13.16 16.62
C VAL A 299 5.17 14.59 16.09
N LYS A 300 4.24 15.46 16.50
CA LYS A 300 4.33 16.91 16.28
C LYS A 300 5.30 17.54 17.26
#